data_AF-A0A6P4ATY1-F1
#
_entry.id   AF-A0A6P4ATY1-F1
#
_cell.length_a   1.000
_cell.length_b   1.000
_cell.length_c   1.000
_cell.angle_alpha   90.00
_cell.angle_beta   90.00
_cell.angle_gamma   90.00
#
_symmetry.space_group_name_H-M   'P 1'
#
loop_
_entity.id
_entity.type
_entity.pdbx_description
1 polymer ?
#
loop_
_entity_poly.entity_id
_entity_poly.type
_entity_poly.pdbx_seq_one_letter_code
_entity_poly.pdbx_strand_id
1 'polypeptide(L)'
;MVSVHFLSCLSFLSALCFQTGMKMLFVVPRGMKKMVDYLKERYDNMPIFVTENGYSSKTEQNERVENLLQDEDRIKFHKAYLAALAGMGQMYVDISYGP
;
A
#
# COMPACT_ATOMS: atom_id res chain seq x y z
N MET A 1 8.49 1.18 -18.87
CA MET A 1 8.24 0.82 -17.46
C MET A 1 7.56 2.00 -16.80
N VAL A 2 6.32 1.82 -16.29
CA VAL A 2 5.65 2.85 -15.50
C VAL A 2 5.88 2.49 -14.03
N SER A 3 6.79 3.21 -13.38
CA SER A 3 6.97 3.14 -11.94
C SER A 3 6.00 4.14 -11.30
N VAL A 4 5.23 3.68 -10.33
CA VAL A 4 4.27 4.51 -9.61
C VAL A 4 4.79 4.66 -8.18
N HIS A 5 5.34 5.83 -7.87
CA HIS A 5 5.62 6.18 -6.48
C HIS A 5 4.30 6.49 -5.79
N PHE A 6 3.84 5.56 -4.95
CA PHE A 6 2.60 5.66 -4.18
C PHE A 6 2.78 6.56 -2.95
N LEU A 7 3.08 7.85 -3.18
CA LEU A 7 2.98 8.87 -2.14
C LEU A 7 1.74 9.73 -2.40
N SER A 8 0.70 9.41 -1.63
CA SER A 8 -0.42 10.28 -1.27
C SER A 8 -1.28 10.86 -2.40
N CYS A 9 -2.09 10.05 -3.09
CA CYS A 9 -3.21 10.62 -3.84
C CYS A 9 -4.46 9.74 -3.80
N LEU A 10 -5.16 9.74 -2.67
CA LEU A 10 -6.58 9.38 -2.56
C LEU A 10 -7.16 9.87 -1.21
N SER A 11 -6.88 11.12 -0.86
CA SER A 11 -7.39 11.79 0.36
C SER A 11 -8.86 12.24 0.26
N PHE A 12 -9.59 11.90 -0.81
CA PHE A 12 -10.99 12.32 -1.00
C PHE A 12 -12.07 11.37 -0.43
N LEU A 13 -11.70 10.26 0.22
CA LEU A 13 -12.64 9.42 1.00
C LEU A 13 -12.11 9.15 2.42
N SER A 14 -12.03 10.20 3.24
CA SER A 14 -11.55 10.12 4.63
C SER A 14 -12.47 9.33 5.58
N ALA A 15 -13.73 9.07 5.22
CA ALA A 15 -14.72 8.50 6.14
C ALA A 15 -14.70 6.96 6.26
N LEU A 16 -13.97 6.24 5.41
CA LEU A 16 -13.98 4.75 5.37
C LEU A 16 -12.59 4.11 5.47
N CYS A 17 -11.52 4.91 5.59
CA CYS A 17 -10.14 4.41 5.54
C CYS A 17 -9.46 4.54 6.91
N PHE A 18 -8.70 3.52 7.30
CA PHE A 18 -7.90 3.54 8.52
C PHE A 18 -6.68 4.45 8.36
N GLN A 19 -6.48 5.38 9.29
CA GLN A 19 -5.27 6.20 9.33
C GLN A 19 -4.08 5.39 9.89
N THR A 20 -2.91 5.52 9.27
CA THR A 20 -1.65 4.92 9.75
C THR A 20 -1.00 5.75 10.87
N GLY A 21 0.20 5.38 11.32
CA GLY A 21 1.05 6.19 12.22
C GLY A 21 1.43 7.55 11.64
N MET A 22 1.53 7.66 10.31
CA MET A 22 1.70 8.93 9.62
C MET A 22 0.33 9.54 9.30
N LYS A 23 0.05 10.73 9.86
CA LYS A 23 -1.25 11.43 9.73
C LYS A 23 -1.73 11.64 8.29
N MET A 24 -0.80 11.72 7.34
CA MET A 24 -1.09 11.95 5.92
C MET A 24 -1.40 10.66 5.13
N LEU A 25 -1.17 9.49 5.72
CA LEU A 25 -1.29 8.20 5.05
C LEU A 25 -2.47 7.39 5.60
N PHE A 26 -3.30 6.91 4.67
CA PHE A 26 -4.50 6.12 4.94
C PHE A 26 -4.44 4.78 4.19
N VAL A 27 -5.04 3.76 4.78
CA VAL A 27 -5.15 2.41 4.22
C VAL A 27 -6.30 2.37 3.21
N VAL A 28 -5.99 2.32 1.91
CA VAL A 28 -6.99 2.38 0.81
C VAL A 28 -6.76 1.30 -0.27
N PRO A 29 -6.92 -0.01 0.04
CA PRO A 29 -6.62 -1.10 -0.91
C PRO A 29 -7.45 -1.03 -2.21
N ARG A 30 -8.73 -0.65 -2.11
CA ARG A 30 -9.59 -0.45 -3.30
C ARG A 30 -9.12 0.69 -4.19
N GLY A 31 -8.48 1.71 -3.62
CA GLY A 31 -7.92 2.85 -4.36
C GLY A 31 -6.73 2.42 -5.21
N MET A 32 -5.85 1.58 -4.65
CA MET A 32 -4.74 0.95 -5.37
C MET A 32 -5.24 0.17 -6.60
N LYS A 33 -6.28 -0.67 -6.44
CA LYS A 33 -6.88 -1.40 -7.58
C LYS A 33 -7.33 -0.44 -8.69
N LYS A 34 -8.10 0.59 -8.35
CA LYS A 34 -8.60 1.58 -9.33
C LYS A 34 -7.46 2.31 -10.04
N MET A 35 -6.40 2.65 -9.33
CA MET A 35 -5.23 3.30 -9.92
C MET A 35 -4.54 2.38 -10.94
N VAL A 36 -4.35 1.11 -10.59
CA VAL A 36 -3.75 0.11 -11.48
C VAL A 36 -4.62 -0.10 -12.72
N ASP A 37 -5.94 -0.23 -12.56
CA ASP A 37 -6.88 -0.35 -13.69
C ASP A 37 -6.74 0.85 -14.64
N TYR A 38 -6.73 2.07 -14.08
CA TYR A 38 -6.54 3.30 -14.85
C TYR A 38 -5.22 3.33 -15.61
N LEU A 39 -4.11 2.93 -14.96
CA LEU A 39 -2.79 2.92 -15.60
C LEU A 39 -2.71 1.90 -16.72
N LYS A 40 -3.35 0.73 -16.56
CA LYS A 40 -3.44 -0.28 -17.62
C LYS A 40 -4.18 0.27 -18.83
N GLU A 41 -5.31 0.94 -18.62
CA GLU A 41 -6.05 1.57 -19.71
C GLU A 41 -5.25 2.70 -20.37
N ARG A 42 -4.61 3.56 -19.56
CA ARG A 42 -3.90 4.75 -20.02
C ARG A 42 -2.62 4.44 -20.80
N TYR A 43 -1.97 3.32 -20.51
CA TYR A 43 -0.66 2.93 -21.07
C TYR A 43 -0.70 1.59 -21.80
N ASP A 44 -1.82 1.29 -22.46
CA ASP A 44 -1.98 0.14 -23.38
C ASP A 44 -1.56 -1.21 -22.76
N ASN A 45 -2.03 -1.43 -21.53
CA ASN A 45 -1.81 -2.64 -20.75
C ASN A 45 -0.31 -3.01 -20.58
N MET A 46 0.58 -2.01 -20.56
CA MET A 46 2.00 -2.21 -20.27
C MET A 46 2.20 -2.80 -18.85
N PRO A 47 3.22 -3.66 -18.63
CA PRO A 47 3.48 -4.24 -17.31
C PRO A 47 3.70 -3.16 -16.24
N ILE A 48 3.05 -3.34 -15.08
CA ILE A 48 3.11 -2.41 -13.95
C ILE A 48 3.91 -3.04 -12.81
N PHE A 49 4.84 -2.25 -12.27
CA PHE A 49 5.65 -2.61 -11.10
C PHE A 49 5.28 -1.68 -9.95
N VAL A 50 4.81 -2.24 -8.84
CA VAL A 50 4.63 -1.48 -7.59
C VAL A 50 5.95 -1.56 -6.84
N THR A 51 6.70 -0.47 -6.88
CA THR A 51 8.04 -0.43 -6.27
C THR A 51 8.00 -0.14 -4.77
N GLU A 52 6.94 0.52 -4.30
CA GLU A 52 6.81 0.92 -2.89
C GLU A 52 5.35 0.85 -2.44
N ASN A 53 5.08 0.12 -1.35
CA ASN A 53 3.81 0.13 -0.64
C ASN A 53 4.06 -0.22 0.84
N GLY A 54 4.05 0.79 1.71
CA GLY A 54 4.43 0.64 3.12
C GLY A 54 3.32 1.01 4.10
N TYR A 55 3.44 0.48 5.32
CA TYR A 55 2.59 0.82 6.45
C TYR A 55 3.42 1.47 7.56
N SER A 56 2.97 2.62 8.05
CA SER A 56 3.55 3.25 9.24
C SER A 56 2.75 2.84 10.47
N SER A 57 3.41 2.24 11.45
CA SER A 57 2.77 1.75 12.67
C SER A 57 2.54 2.89 13.68
N LYS A 58 1.45 2.81 14.43
CA LYS A 58 1.15 3.72 15.55
C LYS A 58 1.85 3.18 16.79
N THR A 59 3.12 3.51 16.94
CA THR A 59 3.95 3.04 18.06
C THR A 59 4.07 4.13 19.12
N GLU A 60 3.91 3.76 20.38
CA GLU A 60 4.11 4.67 21.51
C GLU A 60 5.60 4.83 21.84
N GLN A 61 5.98 5.98 22.39
CA GLN A 61 7.35 6.16 22.89
C GLN A 61 7.57 5.21 24.07
N ASN A 62 8.57 4.32 23.95
CA ASN A 62 8.94 3.26 24.91
C ASN A 62 8.14 1.94 24.81
N GLU A 63 7.58 1.64 23.65
CA GLU A 63 6.99 0.32 23.41
C GLU A 63 8.04 -0.81 23.52
N ARG A 64 7.64 -1.94 24.13
CA ARG A 64 8.52 -3.09 24.30
C ARG A 64 8.81 -3.75 22.96
N VAL A 65 10.04 -4.22 22.76
CA VAL A 65 10.47 -4.87 21.51
C VAL A 65 9.58 -6.05 21.15
N GLU A 66 9.15 -6.83 22.14
CA GLU A 66 8.28 -7.99 21.91
C GLU A 66 6.93 -7.58 21.30
N ASN A 67 6.41 -6.41 21.67
CA ASN A 67 5.17 -5.86 21.10
C ASN A 67 5.41 -5.34 19.68
N LEU A 68 6.56 -4.71 19.41
CA LEU A 68 6.92 -4.24 18.07
C LEU A 68 7.04 -5.37 17.04
N LEU A 69 7.43 -6.57 17.49
CA LEU A 69 7.48 -7.76 16.64
C LEU A 69 6.08 -8.26 16.24
N GLN A 70 5.05 -7.96 17.04
CA GLN A 70 3.66 -8.34 16.79
C GLN A 70 2.91 -7.26 16.00
N ASP A 71 3.45 -6.85 14.84
CA ASP A 71 2.82 -5.82 14.00
C ASP A 71 1.68 -6.38 13.13
N GLU A 72 0.54 -6.65 13.77
CA GLU A 72 -0.65 -7.17 13.11
C GLU A 72 -1.21 -6.20 12.05
N ASP A 73 -1.09 -4.90 12.28
CA ASP A 73 -1.68 -3.89 11.41
C ASP A 73 -0.94 -3.80 10.07
N ARG A 74 0.40 -3.89 10.08
CA ARG A 74 1.20 -4.05 8.86
C ARG A 74 0.85 -5.34 8.13
N ILE A 75 0.63 -6.45 8.84
CA ILE A 75 0.20 -7.72 8.22
C ILE A 75 -1.17 -7.56 7.55
N LYS A 76 -2.15 -6.96 8.25
CA LYS A 76 -3.50 -6.69 7.71
C LYS A 76 -3.41 -5.77 6.50
N PHE A 77 -2.58 -4.73 6.54
CA PHE A 77 -2.31 -3.82 5.44
C PHE A 77 -1.83 -4.58 4.19
N HIS A 78 -0.73 -5.34 4.29
CA HIS A 78 -0.18 -6.05 3.13
C HIS A 78 -1.16 -7.09 2.59
N LYS A 79 -1.85 -7.85 3.45
CA LYS A 79 -2.89 -8.79 3.02
C LYS A 79 -4.00 -8.10 2.23
N ALA A 80 -4.48 -6.95 2.71
CA ALA A 80 -5.56 -6.23 2.05
C ALA A 80 -5.14 -5.68 0.67
N TYR A 81 -3.93 -5.15 0.54
CA TYR A 81 -3.41 -4.66 -0.75
C TYR A 81 -3.12 -5.81 -1.71
N LEU A 82 -2.50 -6.90 -1.26
CA LEU A 82 -2.30 -8.09 -2.10
C LEU A 82 -3.63 -8.68 -2.56
N ALA A 83 -4.65 -8.73 -1.69
CA ALA A 83 -5.99 -9.18 -2.07
C ALA A 83 -6.67 -8.25 -3.08
N ALA A 84 -6.50 -6.93 -2.94
CA ALA A 84 -7.03 -5.97 -3.91
C ALA A 84 -6.35 -6.07 -5.29
N LEU A 85 -5.09 -6.51 -5.31
CA LEU A 85 -4.30 -6.72 -6.51
C LEU A 85 -4.41 -8.15 -7.08
N ALA A 86 -4.95 -9.09 -6.31
CA ALA A 86 -5.08 -10.48 -6.71
C ALA A 86 -5.93 -10.60 -7.98
N GLY A 87 -5.41 -11.35 -8.96
CA GLY A 87 -6.06 -11.53 -10.26
C GLY A 87 -5.77 -10.44 -11.29
N MET A 88 -5.03 -9.39 -10.94
CA MET A 88 -4.69 -8.31 -11.88
C MET A 88 -3.47 -8.61 -12.78
N GLY A 89 -3.46 -9.72 -13.53
CA GLY A 89 -2.50 -9.96 -14.64
C GLY A 89 -1.02 -9.72 -14.29
N GLN A 90 -0.20 -9.30 -15.27
CA GLN A 90 1.24 -8.99 -15.07
C GLN A 90 1.43 -7.79 -14.13
N MET A 91 1.54 -8.09 -12.84
CA MET A 91 1.90 -7.15 -11.80
C MET A 91 3.04 -7.72 -10.98
N TYR A 92 4.09 -6.93 -10.83
CA TYR A 92 5.24 -7.26 -9.99
C TYR A 92 5.25 -6.30 -8.81
N VAL A 93 5.36 -6.84 -7.60
CA VAL A 93 5.52 -6.04 -6.38
C VAL A 93 6.98 -6.19 -5.96
N ASP A 94 7.74 -5.10 -6.04
CA ASP A 94 9.09 -5.07 -5.48
C ASP A 94 8.93 -4.93 -3.97
N ILE A 95 9.36 -5.96 -3.23
CA ILE A 95 9.52 -5.88 -1.78
C ILE A 95 10.97 -5.51 -1.59
N SER A 96 11.30 -4.24 -1.81
CA SER A 96 12.64 -3.74 -1.55
C SER A 96 12.88 -3.85 -0.04
N TYR A 97 13.70 -4.82 0.36
CA TYR A 97 14.35 -4.78 1.65
C TYR A 97 15.34 -3.61 1.57
N GLY A 98 15.00 -2.49 2.21
CA GLY A 98 15.96 -1.40 2.40
C GLY A 98 17.22 -1.94 3.12
N PRO A 99 18.42 -1.43 2.79
CA PRO A 99 19.64 -1.77 3.51
C PRO A 99 19.57 -1.40 5.00
#